data_AF-A0A6P0NGM6-F1
#
_entry.id   AF-A0A6P0NGM6-F1
#
_cell.length_a   1.000
_cell.length_b   1.000
_cell.length_c   1.000
_cell.angle_alpha   90.00
_cell.angle_beta   90.00
_cell.angle_gamma   90.00
#
_symmetry.space_group_name_H-M   'P 1'
#
loop_
_entity.id
_entity.type
_entity.pdbx_description
1 polymer ?
#
loop_
_entity_poly.entity_id
_entity_poly.type
_entity_poly.pdbx_seq_one_letter_code
_entity_poly.pdbx_strand_id
1 'polypeptide(L)'
;MFDTICKFLIETFPSDFASWLIGEPVSLTELSPSELSLEPIGADALMLWQSTEMVLHVEFQSRPDPNMPFRMADYRLRTYRRFPHKLMKQVVVYLKETVSEDVFRTTFEISGLRHEFEVIRLWEQPVDVFLSEPGLLPFAALGQTSDRAAVLQQVARRIEAIPDRRTQQNILASTGILAG
;
A
#
# COMPACT_ATOMS: atom_id res chain seq x y z
N MET A 1 -8.80 9.40 -6.80
CA MET A 1 -7.66 9.76 -7.69
C MET A 1 -6.38 9.11 -7.18
N PHE A 2 -6.00 9.34 -5.92
CA PHE A 2 -4.84 8.69 -5.30
C PHE A 2 -5.02 7.16 -5.24
N ASP A 3 -6.25 6.70 -4.98
CA ASP A 3 -6.57 5.28 -4.90
C ASP A 3 -6.35 4.54 -6.23
N THR A 4 -6.79 5.15 -7.34
CA THR A 4 -6.56 4.64 -8.71
C THR A 4 -5.08 4.54 -9.04
N ILE A 5 -4.26 5.48 -8.57
CA ILE A 5 -2.82 5.45 -8.80
C ILE A 5 -2.14 4.41 -7.95
N CYS A 6 -2.50 4.30 -6.66
CA CYS A 6 -1.94 3.25 -5.80
C CYS A 6 -2.26 1.87 -6.36
N LYS A 7 -3.49 1.68 -6.87
CA LYS A 7 -3.91 0.45 -7.55
C LYS A 7 -3.07 0.17 -8.78
N PHE A 8 -2.96 1.16 -9.66
CA PHE A 8 -2.13 1.05 -10.86
C PHE A 8 -0.66 0.71 -10.55
N LEU A 9 -0.07 1.35 -9.53
CA LEU A 9 1.31 1.13 -9.15
C LEU A 9 1.54 -0.28 -8.60
N ILE A 10 0.69 -0.78 -7.69
CA ILE A 10 0.88 -2.13 -7.16
C ILE A 10 0.68 -3.20 -8.24
N GLU A 11 -0.25 -2.97 -9.17
CA GLU A 11 -0.52 -3.90 -10.29
C GLU A 11 0.64 -3.93 -11.28
N THR A 12 1.28 -2.78 -11.49
CA THR A 12 2.40 -2.66 -12.44
C THR A 12 3.72 -3.13 -11.81
N PHE A 13 3.90 -2.95 -10.49
CA PHE A 13 5.15 -3.22 -9.78
C PHE A 13 4.97 -4.12 -8.54
N PRO A 14 4.31 -5.29 -8.63
CA PRO A 14 3.99 -6.10 -7.45
C PRO A 14 5.23 -6.55 -6.66
N SER A 15 6.35 -6.81 -7.33
CA SER A 15 7.62 -7.19 -6.69
C SER A 15 8.23 -6.06 -5.85
N ASP A 16 8.10 -4.81 -6.29
CA ASP A 16 8.63 -3.64 -5.59
C ASP A 16 7.87 -3.43 -4.28
N PHE A 17 6.53 -3.56 -4.33
CA PHE A 17 5.68 -3.51 -3.15
C PHE A 17 5.86 -4.72 -2.23
N ALA A 18 6.12 -5.92 -2.78
CA ALA A 18 6.50 -7.08 -1.97
C ALA A 18 7.80 -6.82 -1.21
N SER A 19 8.83 -6.30 -1.88
CA SER A 19 10.11 -5.96 -1.26
C SER A 19 9.94 -4.93 -0.14
N TRP A 20 9.08 -3.93 -0.35
CA TRP A 20 8.80 -2.91 0.66
C TRP A 20 7.96 -3.41 1.84
N LEU A 21 6.84 -4.08 1.58
CA LEU A 21 5.85 -4.42 2.60
C LEU A 21 6.12 -5.76 3.27
N ILE A 22 6.72 -6.71 2.55
CA ILE A 22 7.03 -8.06 3.06
C ILE A 22 8.50 -8.14 3.49
N GLY A 23 9.38 -7.35 2.86
CA GLY A 23 10.83 -7.38 3.08
C GLY A 23 11.58 -8.30 2.10
N GLU A 24 10.88 -8.91 1.16
CA GLU A 24 11.44 -9.78 0.13
C GLU A 24 10.65 -9.68 -1.20
N PRO A 25 11.32 -9.81 -2.36
CA PRO A 25 10.69 -9.72 -3.68
C PRO A 25 9.91 -11.01 -4.01
N VAL A 26 8.77 -11.20 -3.36
CA VAL A 26 7.88 -12.34 -3.60
C VAL A 26 7.08 -12.09 -4.87
N SER A 27 6.97 -13.11 -5.71
CA SER A 27 6.03 -13.08 -6.84
C SER A 27 4.60 -13.17 -6.32
N LEU A 28 3.89 -12.06 -6.44
CA LEU A 28 2.50 -11.92 -6.03
C LEU A 28 1.58 -11.88 -7.24
N THR A 29 0.42 -12.52 -7.14
CA THR A 29 -0.68 -12.41 -8.09
C THR A 29 -1.90 -11.79 -7.42
N GLU A 30 -2.69 -11.01 -8.15
CA GLU A 30 -3.94 -10.44 -7.62
C GLU A 30 -4.87 -11.57 -7.14
N LEU A 31 -5.51 -11.34 -5.99
CA LEU A 31 -6.58 -12.17 -5.45
C LEU A 31 -7.86 -11.34 -5.51
N SER A 32 -8.81 -11.73 -6.36
CA SER A 32 -10.02 -10.93 -6.52
C SER A 32 -10.87 -10.93 -5.25
N PRO A 33 -11.43 -9.77 -4.81
CA PRO A 33 -12.37 -9.72 -3.70
C PRO A 33 -13.59 -10.65 -3.89
N SER A 34 -14.01 -10.91 -5.14
CA SER A 34 -15.08 -11.85 -5.44
C SER A 34 -14.74 -13.29 -5.06
N GLU A 35 -13.46 -13.66 -5.07
CA GLU A 35 -12.98 -14.97 -4.60
C GLU A 35 -13.13 -15.12 -3.08
N LEU A 36 -13.26 -14.01 -2.34
CA LEU A 36 -13.58 -13.99 -0.91
C LEU A 36 -15.10 -13.97 -0.63
N SER A 37 -15.91 -14.10 -1.68
CA SER A 37 -17.36 -14.39 -1.63
C SER A 37 -18.29 -13.31 -1.04
N LEU A 38 -18.05 -11.99 -1.25
CA LEU A 38 -18.99 -10.92 -0.87
C LEU A 38 -18.79 -9.61 -1.69
N GLU A 39 -19.81 -8.74 -1.72
CA GLU A 39 -19.72 -7.34 -2.20
C GLU A 39 -18.63 -6.59 -1.41
N PRO A 40 -17.78 -5.77 -2.05
CA PRO A 40 -16.73 -5.02 -1.36
C PRO A 40 -17.33 -3.98 -0.40
N ILE A 41 -16.89 -3.95 0.85
CA ILE A 41 -17.28 -2.91 1.81
C ILE A 41 -16.36 -1.70 1.57
N GLY A 42 -16.85 -0.68 0.86
CA GLY A 42 -16.18 0.63 0.72
C GLY A 42 -14.74 0.57 0.22
N ALA A 43 -14.43 -0.43 -0.61
CA ALA A 43 -13.07 -0.76 -1.02
C ALA A 43 -12.63 0.06 -2.24
N ASP A 44 -12.42 1.35 -2.06
CA ASP A 44 -11.91 2.22 -3.14
C ASP A 44 -10.40 1.98 -3.39
N ALA A 45 -9.68 1.34 -2.45
CA ALA A 45 -8.23 1.09 -2.50
C ALA A 45 -7.77 -0.27 -1.91
N LEU A 46 -8.66 -1.27 -1.86
CA LEU A 46 -8.32 -2.61 -1.39
C LEU A 46 -7.45 -3.34 -2.41
N MET A 47 -6.32 -3.86 -1.97
CA MET A 47 -5.42 -4.65 -2.80
C MET A 47 -5.10 -5.96 -2.08
N LEU A 48 -5.54 -7.05 -2.68
CA LEU A 48 -5.29 -8.40 -2.20
C LEU A 48 -4.38 -9.10 -3.18
N TRP A 49 -3.28 -9.59 -2.66
CA TRP A 49 -2.22 -10.21 -3.43
C TRP A 49 -1.81 -11.50 -2.75
N GLN A 50 -1.45 -12.52 -3.50
CA GLN A 50 -1.10 -13.81 -2.92
C GLN A 50 0.09 -14.45 -3.59
N SER A 51 0.80 -15.25 -2.81
CA SER A 51 1.75 -16.27 -3.26
C SER A 51 1.24 -17.66 -2.84
N THR A 52 2.07 -18.70 -2.99
CA THR A 52 1.75 -20.04 -2.48
C THR A 52 1.53 -20.04 -0.96
N GLU A 53 2.36 -19.29 -0.22
CA GLU A 53 2.45 -19.38 1.24
C GLU A 53 1.67 -18.28 1.97
N MET A 54 1.37 -17.16 1.32
CA MET A 54 0.77 -16.01 1.99
C MET A 54 -0.21 -15.20 1.15
N VAL A 55 -0.98 -14.36 1.85
CA VAL A 55 -1.81 -13.28 1.31
C VAL A 55 -1.32 -11.96 1.88
N LEU A 56 -1.02 -11.01 1.01
CA LEU A 56 -0.79 -9.61 1.36
C LEU A 56 -2.09 -8.83 1.13
N HIS A 57 -2.54 -8.14 2.16
CA HIS A 57 -3.70 -7.25 2.12
C HIS A 57 -3.23 -5.83 2.42
N VAL A 58 -3.36 -4.95 1.44
CA VAL A 58 -2.95 -3.54 1.52
C VAL A 58 -4.16 -2.64 1.32
N GLU A 59 -4.27 -1.61 2.16
CA GLU A 59 -5.31 -0.58 2.11
C GLU A 59 -4.66 0.79 2.05
N PHE A 60 -4.70 1.46 0.89
CA PHE A 60 -4.23 2.84 0.77
C PHE A 60 -5.32 3.81 1.20
N GLN A 61 -4.96 4.83 2.00
CA GLN A 61 -5.92 5.75 2.58
C GLN A 61 -5.44 7.20 2.44
N SER A 62 -6.19 7.99 1.66
CA SER A 62 -5.99 9.44 1.60
C SER A 62 -6.62 10.19 2.77
N ARG A 63 -7.62 9.57 3.42
CA ARG A 63 -8.29 10.07 4.62
C ARG A 63 -8.47 8.90 5.59
N PRO A 64 -8.40 9.13 6.90
CA PRO A 64 -8.67 8.09 7.87
C PRO A 64 -10.12 7.61 7.80
N ASP A 65 -10.29 6.29 7.91
CA ASP A 65 -11.59 5.63 8.04
C ASP A 65 -11.68 5.00 9.44
N PRO A 66 -12.60 5.44 10.31
CA PRO A 66 -12.73 4.90 11.66
C PRO A 66 -13.16 3.41 11.68
N ASN A 67 -13.72 2.89 10.58
CA ASN A 67 -14.08 1.47 10.43
C ASN A 67 -12.91 0.61 9.94
N MET A 68 -11.75 1.20 9.62
CA MET A 68 -10.59 0.47 9.10
C MET A 68 -10.22 -0.75 9.94
N PRO A 69 -10.12 -0.69 11.28
CA PRO A 69 -9.73 -1.86 12.05
C PRO A 69 -10.70 -3.04 11.92
N PHE A 70 -12.01 -2.76 11.90
CA PHE A 70 -13.01 -3.79 11.65
C PHE A 70 -12.85 -4.38 10.25
N ARG A 71 -12.63 -3.54 9.23
CA ARG A 71 -12.37 -3.99 7.85
C ARG A 71 -11.16 -4.90 7.78
N MET A 72 -10.06 -4.58 8.47
CA MET A 72 -8.89 -5.46 8.57
C MET A 72 -9.26 -6.81 9.20
N ALA A 73 -9.96 -6.83 10.32
CA ALA A 73 -10.37 -8.08 10.97
C ALA A 73 -11.31 -8.93 10.10
N ASP A 74 -12.24 -8.28 9.40
CA ASP A 74 -13.17 -8.94 8.49
C ASP A 74 -12.42 -9.62 7.32
N TYR A 75 -11.52 -8.90 6.63
CA TYR A 75 -10.70 -9.49 5.57
C TYR A 75 -9.77 -10.61 6.08
N ARG A 76 -9.29 -10.52 7.33
CA ARG A 76 -8.51 -11.59 7.96
C ARG A 76 -9.30 -12.90 8.05
N LEU A 77 -10.53 -12.82 8.53
CA LEU A 77 -11.42 -13.97 8.70
C LEU A 77 -11.90 -14.52 7.35
N ARG A 78 -12.23 -13.64 6.40
CA ARG A 78 -12.61 -14.03 5.04
C ARG A 78 -11.50 -14.80 4.33
N THR A 79 -10.27 -14.31 4.44
CA THR A 79 -9.09 -14.96 3.86
C THR A 79 -8.84 -16.30 4.53
N TYR A 80 -8.91 -16.39 5.86
CA TYR A 80 -8.74 -17.65 6.58
C TYR A 80 -9.74 -18.72 6.14
N ARG A 81 -11.02 -18.34 5.96
CA ARG A 81 -12.07 -19.26 5.51
C ARG A 81 -11.75 -19.89 4.16
N ARG A 82 -11.11 -19.15 3.25
CA ARG A 82 -10.77 -19.62 1.90
C ARG A 82 -9.39 -20.30 1.83
N PHE A 83 -8.42 -19.76 2.56
CA PHE A 83 -7.02 -20.17 2.54
C PHE A 83 -6.49 -20.34 3.98
N PRO A 84 -6.97 -21.36 4.72
CA PRO A 84 -6.68 -21.50 6.15
C PRO A 84 -5.19 -21.75 6.47
N HIS A 85 -4.44 -22.22 5.48
CA HIS A 85 -3.01 -22.54 5.61
C HIS A 85 -2.09 -21.38 5.22
N LYS A 86 -2.61 -20.34 4.55
CA LYS A 86 -1.79 -19.20 4.14
C LYS A 86 -1.59 -18.25 5.31
N LEU A 87 -0.37 -17.75 5.44
CA LEU A 87 -0.12 -16.58 6.29
C LEU A 87 -0.81 -15.36 5.68
N MET A 88 -1.13 -14.37 6.51
CA MET A 88 -1.69 -13.12 6.02
C MET A 88 -0.95 -11.94 6.64
N LYS A 89 -0.40 -11.07 5.80
CA LYS A 89 0.16 -9.78 6.19
C LYS A 89 -0.81 -8.67 5.81
N GLN A 90 -1.06 -7.76 6.73
CA GLN A 90 -2.09 -6.74 6.63
C GLN A 90 -1.50 -5.37 6.92
N VAL A 91 -1.60 -4.46 5.95
CA VAL A 91 -0.98 -3.13 6.03
C VAL A 91 -1.96 -2.06 5.58
N VAL A 92 -2.19 -1.04 6.42
CA VAL A 92 -2.87 0.18 6.02
C VAL A 92 -1.81 1.25 5.74
N VAL A 93 -1.85 1.87 4.57
CA VAL A 93 -0.91 2.91 4.14
C VAL A 93 -1.63 4.25 4.06
N TYR A 94 -1.32 5.18 4.96
CA TYR A 94 -1.84 6.54 4.95
C TYR A 94 -0.96 7.47 4.12
N LEU A 95 -1.57 8.11 3.12
CA LEU A 95 -0.86 8.88 2.10
C LEU A 95 -0.60 10.34 2.49
N LYS A 96 -1.40 10.91 3.40
CA LYS A 96 -1.35 12.33 3.78
C LYS A 96 -1.39 12.50 5.29
N GLU A 97 -0.55 13.41 5.77
CA GLU A 97 -0.51 13.79 7.17
C GLU A 97 -1.86 14.33 7.64
N THR A 98 -2.21 14.00 8.87
CA THR A 98 -3.49 14.34 9.49
C THR A 98 -3.36 14.37 11.00
N VAL A 99 -4.27 15.08 11.65
CA VAL A 99 -4.39 15.17 13.11
C VAL A 99 -5.28 14.08 13.71
N SER A 100 -5.95 13.28 12.88
CA SER A 100 -6.83 12.21 13.38
C SER A 100 -6.01 11.12 14.07
N GLU A 101 -6.46 10.67 15.23
CA GLU A 101 -5.84 9.54 15.94
C GLU A 101 -6.09 8.19 15.26
N ASP A 102 -7.04 8.11 14.33
CA ASP A 102 -7.36 6.87 13.61
C ASP A 102 -6.15 6.30 12.84
N VAL A 103 -5.21 7.15 12.42
CA VAL A 103 -3.98 6.72 11.73
C VAL A 103 -2.96 6.03 12.65
N PHE A 104 -3.23 5.95 13.96
CA PHE A 104 -2.40 5.22 14.92
C PHE A 104 -3.01 3.89 15.33
N ARG A 105 -4.25 3.58 14.91
CA ARG A 105 -4.93 2.35 15.29
C ARG A 105 -4.36 1.17 14.53
N THR A 106 -3.77 0.23 15.27
CA THR A 106 -3.18 -1.01 14.74
C THR A 106 -3.95 -2.26 15.17
N THR A 107 -5.06 -2.08 15.90
CA THR A 107 -5.83 -3.18 16.47
C THR A 107 -7.33 -2.98 16.32
N PHE A 108 -8.04 -4.07 16.06
CA PHE A 108 -9.47 -4.21 16.26
C PHE A 108 -9.73 -5.12 17.45
N GLU A 109 -10.49 -4.64 18.43
CA GLU A 109 -10.73 -5.36 19.68
C GLU A 109 -12.21 -5.28 20.06
N ILE A 110 -12.79 -6.46 20.30
CA ILE A 110 -14.11 -6.67 20.90
C ILE A 110 -14.00 -7.83 21.90
N SER A 111 -15.02 -8.05 22.73
CA SER A 111 -15.00 -9.14 23.72
C SER A 111 -14.69 -10.49 23.07
N GLY A 112 -13.55 -11.09 23.43
CA GLY A 112 -13.12 -12.40 22.94
C GLY A 112 -12.43 -12.40 21.56
N LEU A 113 -12.21 -11.24 20.94
CA LEU A 113 -11.50 -11.12 19.67
C LEU A 113 -10.58 -9.91 19.66
N ARG A 114 -9.30 -10.16 19.41
CA ARG A 114 -8.30 -9.14 19.09
C ARG A 114 -7.66 -9.48 17.76
N HIS A 115 -7.61 -8.51 16.87
CA HIS A 115 -6.92 -8.62 15.59
C HIS A 115 -5.96 -7.46 15.43
N GLU A 116 -4.72 -7.77 15.02
CA GLU A 116 -3.65 -6.79 14.84
C GLU A 116 -3.27 -6.70 13.36
N PHE A 117 -2.89 -5.51 12.94
CA PHE A 117 -2.42 -5.20 11.59
C PHE A 117 -1.38 -4.07 11.64
N GLU A 118 -0.63 -3.91 10.55
CA GLU A 118 0.40 -2.88 10.43
C GLU A 118 -0.18 -1.59 9.86
N VAL A 119 0.38 -0.47 10.28
CA VAL A 119 0.06 0.85 9.74
C VAL A 119 1.36 1.52 9.31
N ILE A 120 1.36 2.05 8.08
CA ILE A 120 2.43 2.89 7.55
C ILE A 120 1.85 4.27 7.27
N ARG A 121 2.47 5.30 7.83
CA ARG A 121 2.16 6.71 7.57
C ARG A 121 3.30 7.31 6.75
N LEU A 122 3.04 7.64 5.48
CA LEU A 122 4.13 7.99 4.55
C LEU A 122 4.98 9.16 5.06
N TRP A 123 4.37 10.18 5.68
CA TRP A 123 5.05 11.38 6.19
C TRP A 123 6.01 11.11 7.36
N GLU A 124 5.97 9.90 7.94
CA GLU A 124 6.93 9.46 8.96
C GLU A 124 8.01 8.52 8.40
N GLN A 125 7.88 8.08 7.15
CA GLN A 125 8.82 7.15 6.55
C GLN A 125 10.03 7.90 5.96
N PRO A 126 11.27 7.43 6.19
CA PRO A 126 12.44 7.97 5.51
C PRO A 126 12.29 7.91 4.00
N VAL A 127 12.61 8.99 3.30
CA VAL A 127 12.48 9.09 1.83
C VAL A 127 13.22 7.96 1.11
N ASP A 128 14.37 7.54 1.64
CA ASP A 128 15.22 6.48 1.04
C ASP A 128 14.49 5.15 0.86
N VAL A 129 13.48 4.86 1.69
CA VAL A 129 12.63 3.65 1.56
C VAL A 129 11.91 3.62 0.21
N PHE A 130 11.48 4.79 -0.29
CA PHE A 130 10.75 4.91 -1.56
C PHE A 130 11.65 5.09 -2.77
N LEU A 131 12.93 5.36 -2.53
CA LEU A 131 13.89 5.56 -3.60
C LEU A 131 14.52 4.24 -4.07
N SER A 132 14.42 3.17 -3.28
CA SER A 132 15.02 1.87 -3.55
C SER A 132 14.55 1.26 -4.87
N GLU A 133 13.23 1.28 -5.13
CA GLU A 133 12.61 0.60 -6.25
C GLU A 133 11.81 1.55 -7.15
N PRO A 134 11.78 1.34 -8.48
CA PRO A 134 11.10 2.21 -9.44
C PRO A 134 9.60 2.43 -9.12
N GLY A 135 8.88 1.38 -8.75
CA GLY A 135 7.45 1.42 -8.44
C GLY A 135 7.10 2.23 -7.19
N LEU A 136 8.08 2.47 -6.31
CA LEU A 136 7.90 3.23 -5.07
C LEU A 136 8.25 4.71 -5.22
N LEU A 137 8.99 5.09 -6.25
CA LEU A 137 9.40 6.48 -6.52
C LEU A 137 8.27 7.51 -6.39
N PRO A 138 7.02 7.24 -6.85
CA PRO A 138 5.92 8.20 -6.72
C PRO A 138 5.55 8.57 -5.28
N PHE A 139 5.86 7.72 -4.29
CA PHE A 139 5.56 7.96 -2.88
C PHE A 139 6.64 8.80 -2.17
N ALA A 140 7.84 8.94 -2.75
CA ALA A 140 8.97 9.61 -2.09
C ALA A 140 8.64 11.05 -1.66
N ALA A 141 7.86 11.78 -2.46
CA ALA A 141 7.44 13.15 -2.16
C ALA A 141 6.38 13.27 -1.04
N LEU A 142 5.85 12.13 -0.57
CA LEU A 142 4.95 12.00 0.59
C LEU A 142 5.70 11.50 1.84
N GLY A 143 6.99 11.20 1.70
CA GLY A 143 7.89 10.76 2.77
C GLY A 143 8.20 11.86 3.80
N GLN A 144 8.92 11.50 4.86
CA GLN A 144 9.45 12.41 5.85
C GLN A 144 10.54 13.30 5.24
N THR A 145 10.20 14.53 4.86
CA THR A 145 11.15 15.49 4.29
C THR A 145 10.83 16.93 4.67
N SER A 146 11.87 17.74 4.87
CA SER A 146 11.77 19.20 4.99
C SER A 146 11.96 19.92 3.65
N ASP A 147 12.43 19.23 2.61
CA ASP A 147 12.66 19.79 1.27
C ASP A 147 12.06 18.89 0.20
N ARG A 148 10.77 19.08 -0.04
CA ARG A 148 10.00 18.32 -1.04
C ARG A 148 10.51 18.56 -2.46
N ALA A 149 11.03 19.75 -2.76
CA ALA A 149 11.53 20.08 -4.09
C ALA A 149 12.82 19.31 -4.41
N ALA A 150 13.75 19.22 -3.44
CA ALA A 150 14.95 18.41 -3.58
C ALA A 150 14.64 16.92 -3.78
N VAL A 151 13.67 16.38 -3.02
CA VAL A 151 13.21 15.00 -3.18
C VAL A 151 12.63 14.77 -4.58
N LEU A 152 11.77 15.65 -5.07
CA LEU A 152 11.20 15.54 -6.42
C LEU A 152 12.26 15.61 -7.52
N GLN A 153 13.31 16.43 -7.36
CA GLN A 153 14.44 16.44 -8.29
C GLN A 153 15.22 15.12 -8.27
N GLN A 154 15.39 14.51 -7.10
CA GLN A 154 16.04 13.20 -6.99
C GLN A 154 15.19 12.10 -7.63
N VAL A 155 13.88 12.13 -7.42
CA VAL A 155 12.92 11.22 -8.06
C VAL A 155 12.99 11.38 -9.58
N ALA A 156 12.95 12.61 -10.10
CA ALA A 156 13.04 12.87 -11.54
C ALA A 156 14.33 12.27 -12.15
N ARG A 157 15.48 12.44 -11.52
CA ARG A 157 16.76 11.84 -11.97
C ARG A 157 16.70 10.31 -12.00
N ARG A 158 16.07 9.67 -10.99
CA ARG A 158 15.92 8.20 -10.98
C ARG A 158 14.97 7.72 -12.07
N ILE A 159 13.87 8.45 -12.32
CA ILE A 159 12.93 8.16 -13.41
C ILE A 159 13.61 8.29 -14.78
N GLU A 160 14.44 9.31 -14.99
CA GLU A 160 15.20 9.50 -16.23
C GLU A 160 16.15 8.33 -16.54
N ALA A 161 16.68 7.68 -15.51
CA ALA A 161 17.57 6.53 -15.64
C ALA A 161 16.84 5.21 -15.99
N ILE A 162 15.50 5.18 -16.00
CA ILE A 162 14.72 3.98 -16.33
C ILE A 162 14.80 3.71 -17.85
N PRO A 163 15.31 2.55 -18.29
CA PRO A 163 15.48 2.26 -19.72
C PRO A 163 14.17 2.09 -20.48
N ASP A 164 13.17 1.47 -19.85
CA ASP A 164 11.88 1.25 -20.48
C ASP A 164 11.05 2.53 -20.49
N ARG A 165 10.80 3.06 -21.69
CA ARG A 165 10.14 4.35 -21.87
C ARG A 165 8.69 4.37 -21.37
N ARG A 166 7.98 3.24 -21.44
CA ARG A 166 6.61 3.14 -20.95
C ARG A 166 6.57 3.19 -19.43
N THR A 167 7.41 2.40 -18.78
CA THR A 167 7.63 2.39 -17.32
C THR A 167 8.01 3.78 -16.83
N GLN A 168 8.97 4.43 -17.49
CA GLN A 168 9.38 5.80 -17.20
C GLN A 168 8.20 6.79 -17.24
N GLN A 169 7.40 6.78 -18.31
CA GLN A 169 6.25 7.67 -18.46
C GLN A 169 5.16 7.41 -17.41
N ASN A 170 4.89 6.14 -17.11
CA ASN A 170 3.91 5.74 -16.11
C ASN A 170 4.29 6.23 -14.70
N ILE A 171 5.55 6.05 -14.30
CA ILE A 171 6.06 6.49 -13.00
C ILE A 171 6.08 8.02 -12.93
N LEU A 172 6.50 8.70 -14.00
CA LEU A 172 6.49 10.16 -14.07
C LEU A 172 5.09 10.74 -13.88
N ALA A 173 4.10 10.21 -14.60
CA ALA A 173 2.71 10.65 -14.48
C ALA A 173 2.15 10.40 -13.07
N SER A 174 2.41 9.22 -12.51
CA SER A 174 2.00 8.86 -11.14
C SER A 174 2.63 9.79 -10.10
N THR A 175 3.93 10.09 -10.26
CA THR A 175 4.66 11.04 -9.41
C THR A 175 4.03 12.43 -9.47
N GLY A 176 3.72 12.94 -10.66
CA GLY A 176 3.10 14.26 -10.83
C GLY A 176 1.75 14.38 -10.11
N ILE A 177 0.94 13.32 -10.10
CA ILE A 177 -0.37 13.34 -9.44
C ILE A 177 -0.25 13.19 -7.92
N LEU A 178 0.63 12.33 -7.41
CA LEU A 178 0.85 12.19 -5.96
C LEU A 178 1.59 13.40 -5.37
N ALA A 179 2.43 14.07 -6.17
CA ALA A 179 3.12 15.28 -5.78
C ALA A 179 2.22 16.53 -5.76
N GLY A 180 1.14 16.53 -6.54
CA GLY A 180 0.13 17.61 -6.56
C GLY A 180 -0.71 17.67 -5.29
#